data_AF-A0A1L3GDZ4-F1
#
_entry.id   AF-A0A1L3GDZ4-F1
#
_cell.length_a   1.000
_cell.length_b   1.000
_cell.length_c   1.000
_cell.angle_alpha   90.00
_cell.angle_beta   90.00
_cell.angle_gamma   90.00
#
_symmetry.space_group_name_H-M   'P 1'
#
loop_
_entity.id
_entity.type
_entity.pdbx_description
1 polymer ?
#
loop_
_entity_poly.entity_id
_entity_poly.type
_entity_poly.pdbx_seq_one_letter_code
_entity_poly.pdbx_strand_id
1 'polypeptide(L)'
;MKRTMGIFSIAALVLLMGSGCSGKEQAAVKMESLQDKVSYGIGLRIGRDFKAQQVELNPDLLMRGIKDGLGDAEPLLTEEQIRETMVAFQQEMIEREKTRLEEASTKNAAEGKKYLEANAKKEGVVTLPSGLQYKVITEGTGKQPTAENIVKVHYRGTLIDGTEFDSSYERNEPAEFPVGGVIPGWTEALQLMKEGAKWQLVLPAELAYGERGAGPRIGPNATLLFEVELLEVKPPQAQE
;
A
#
# COMPACT_ATOMS: atom_id res chain seq x y z
N MET A 1 44.25 -66.90 -32.26
CA MET A 1 44.90 -66.83 -33.59
C MET A 1 44.64 -65.43 -34.14
N LYS A 2 45.70 -64.62 -34.32
CA LYS A 2 46.20 -64.14 -35.64
C LYS A 2 45.08 -63.47 -36.46
N ARG A 3 45.17 -62.23 -36.97
CA ARG A 3 46.29 -61.34 -37.26
C ARG A 3 45.71 -60.05 -37.90
N THR A 4 46.46 -58.95 -37.76
CA THR A 4 46.75 -57.89 -38.78
C THR A 4 45.70 -56.83 -39.17
N MET A 5 45.88 -55.63 -38.61
CA MET A 5 46.40 -54.40 -39.25
C MET A 5 46.22 -54.21 -40.78
N GLY A 6 45.60 -53.09 -41.16
CA GLY A 6 45.65 -52.46 -42.49
C GLY A 6 45.34 -50.96 -42.38
N ILE A 7 46.29 -50.13 -42.81
CA ILE A 7 46.35 -48.66 -42.71
C ILE A 7 45.95 -48.05 -44.09
N PHE A 8 45.63 -46.74 -44.10
CA PHE A 8 45.53 -45.80 -45.24
C PHE A 8 44.17 -45.79 -45.95
N SER A 9 43.49 -44.69 -46.28
CA SER A 9 43.94 -43.34 -46.65
C SER A 9 42.84 -42.29 -46.40
N ILE A 10 43.32 -41.06 -46.18
CA ILE A 10 42.59 -39.79 -46.19
C ILE A 10 41.92 -39.57 -47.55
N ALA A 11 40.63 -39.24 -47.53
CA ALA A 11 40.00 -38.43 -48.57
C ALA A 11 38.90 -37.59 -47.91
N ALA A 12 39.26 -36.34 -47.59
CA ALA A 12 38.31 -35.32 -47.23
C ALA A 12 37.44 -35.00 -48.46
N LEU A 13 36.13 -35.19 -48.35
CA LEU A 13 35.17 -34.58 -49.23
C LEU A 13 34.09 -33.93 -48.37
N VAL A 14 34.20 -32.62 -48.25
CA VAL A 14 33.17 -31.74 -47.71
C VAL A 14 31.99 -31.76 -48.68
N LEU A 15 30.81 -32.14 -48.19
CA LEU A 15 29.54 -31.86 -48.85
C LEU A 15 28.50 -31.51 -47.78
N LEU A 16 28.09 -30.24 -47.82
CA LEU A 16 27.01 -29.64 -47.05
C LEU A 16 25.70 -30.43 -47.23
N MET A 17 24.91 -30.55 -46.15
CA MET A 17 23.53 -30.05 -46.07
C MET A 17 22.82 -30.58 -44.81
N GLY A 18 22.12 -29.68 -44.11
CA GLY A 18 20.82 -30.01 -43.53
C GLY A 18 20.72 -30.10 -42.01
N SER A 19 20.32 -28.97 -41.43
CA SER A 19 19.15 -28.87 -40.53
C SER A 19 19.26 -29.32 -39.07
N GLY A 20 18.97 -28.36 -38.19
CA GLY A 20 18.19 -28.66 -37.00
C GLY A 20 18.76 -28.16 -35.68
N CYS A 21 19.03 -26.86 -35.56
CA CYS A 21 19.08 -26.21 -34.24
C CYS A 21 18.46 -24.82 -34.34
N SER A 22 17.13 -24.75 -34.40
CA SER A 22 16.38 -23.54 -34.11
C SER A 22 15.95 -23.56 -32.64
N GLY A 23 16.92 -23.56 -31.73
CA GLY A 23 16.73 -22.90 -30.45
C GLY A 23 16.98 -21.42 -30.73
N LYS A 24 15.93 -20.58 -30.68
CA LYS A 24 16.13 -19.14 -30.64
C LYS A 24 16.87 -18.84 -29.33
N GLU A 25 18.19 -18.77 -29.42
CA GLU A 25 19.02 -18.19 -28.38
C GLU A 25 18.65 -16.72 -28.31
N GLN A 26 17.88 -16.37 -27.28
CA GLN A 26 17.54 -15.00 -26.97
C GLN A 26 18.86 -14.32 -26.59
N ALA A 27 19.47 -13.62 -27.55
CA ALA A 27 20.67 -12.84 -27.33
C ALA A 27 20.45 -11.95 -26.10
N ALA A 28 21.35 -12.04 -25.12
CA ALA A 28 21.27 -11.24 -23.90
C ALA A 28 21.23 -9.75 -24.27
N VAL A 29 20.11 -9.09 -23.98
CA VAL A 29 19.96 -7.65 -24.21
C VAL A 29 20.94 -6.92 -23.29
N LYS A 30 21.97 -6.31 -23.87
CA LYS A 30 22.98 -5.58 -23.09
C LYS A 30 22.49 -4.17 -22.78
N MET A 31 22.51 -3.81 -21.49
CA MET A 31 22.12 -2.48 -20.98
C MET A 31 23.35 -1.58 -20.84
N GLU A 32 23.99 -1.25 -21.97
CA GLU A 32 25.30 -0.60 -21.99
C GLU A 32 25.20 0.92 -21.78
N SER A 33 24.18 1.58 -22.35
CA SER A 33 24.04 3.04 -22.28
C SER A 33 23.10 3.52 -21.16
N LEU A 34 23.20 4.80 -20.80
CA LEU A 34 22.21 5.46 -19.93
C LEU A 34 20.81 5.43 -20.56
N GLN A 35 20.73 5.62 -21.87
CA GLN A 35 19.47 5.61 -22.62
C GLN A 35 18.77 4.25 -22.50
N ASP A 36 19.50 3.14 -22.67
CA ASP A 36 18.93 1.78 -22.55
C ASP A 36 18.33 1.55 -21.16
N LYS A 37 19.07 1.96 -20.11
CA LYS A 37 18.63 1.81 -18.72
C LYS A 37 17.41 2.67 -18.41
N VAL A 38 17.36 3.90 -18.93
CA VAL A 38 16.20 4.80 -18.75
C VAL A 38 14.97 4.26 -19.46
N SER A 39 15.09 3.85 -20.73
CA SER A 39 13.98 3.29 -21.51
C SER A 39 13.42 2.02 -20.86
N TYR A 40 14.28 1.09 -20.44
CA TYR A 40 13.86 -0.11 -19.73
C TYR A 40 13.22 0.22 -18.37
N GLY A 41 13.79 1.17 -17.62
CA GLY A 41 13.25 1.60 -16.33
C GLY A 41 11.85 2.21 -16.44
N ILE A 42 11.60 3.03 -17.47
CA ILE A 42 10.26 3.60 -17.75
C ILE A 42 9.27 2.48 -18.05
N GLY A 43 9.60 1.57 -18.97
CA GLY A 43 8.72 0.44 -19.33
C GLY A 43 8.43 -0.47 -18.14
N LEU A 44 9.44 -0.76 -17.31
CA LEU A 44 9.30 -1.56 -16.09
C LEU A 44 8.35 -0.90 -15.08
N ARG A 45 8.45 0.42 -14.88
CA ARG A 45 7.55 1.16 -14.00
C ARG A 45 6.11 1.10 -14.51
N ILE A 46 5.88 1.41 -15.80
CA ILE A 46 4.56 1.33 -16.42
C ILE A 46 3.95 -0.05 -16.23
N GLY A 47 4.70 -1.12 -16.54
CA GLY A 47 4.22 -2.49 -16.37
C GLY A 47 3.91 -2.84 -14.91
N ARG A 48 4.68 -2.34 -13.94
CA ARG A 48 4.41 -2.53 -12.51
C ARG A 48 3.17 -1.78 -12.05
N ASP A 49 2.95 -0.57 -12.54
CA ASP A 49 1.81 0.26 -12.17
C ASP A 49 0.50 -0.39 -12.64
N PHE A 50 0.42 -0.81 -13.91
CA PHE A 50 -0.76 -1.52 -14.43
C PHE A 50 -0.98 -2.87 -13.75
N LYS A 51 0.10 -3.61 -13.44
CA LYS A 51 -0.01 -4.85 -12.65
C LYS A 51 -0.55 -4.59 -11.24
N ALA A 52 -0.10 -3.54 -10.56
CA ALA A 52 -0.56 -3.18 -9.23
C ALA A 52 -2.05 -2.77 -9.23
N GLN A 53 -2.48 -2.07 -10.29
CA GLN A 53 -3.89 -1.74 -10.54
C GLN A 53 -4.70 -2.91 -11.13
N GLN A 54 -4.05 -4.06 -11.36
CA GLN A 54 -4.62 -5.27 -11.95
C GLN A 54 -5.31 -5.03 -13.31
N VAL A 55 -4.79 -4.09 -14.09
CA VAL A 55 -5.25 -3.79 -15.45
C VAL A 55 -4.55 -4.73 -16.42
N GLU A 56 -5.33 -5.40 -17.26
CA GLU A 56 -4.80 -6.26 -18.30
C GLU A 56 -4.48 -5.44 -19.56
N LEU A 57 -3.22 -5.52 -19.99
CA LEU A 57 -2.75 -4.86 -21.20
C LEU A 57 -2.17 -5.87 -22.18
N ASN A 58 -2.32 -5.60 -23.47
CA ASN A 58 -1.55 -6.30 -24.50
C ASN A 58 -0.16 -5.64 -24.61
N PRO A 59 0.92 -6.31 -24.18
CA PRO A 59 2.25 -5.71 -24.14
C PRO A 59 2.79 -5.42 -25.56
N ASP A 60 2.47 -6.26 -26.54
CA ASP A 60 2.93 -6.08 -27.92
C ASP A 60 2.31 -4.83 -28.55
N LEU A 61 1.01 -4.60 -28.32
CA LEU A 61 0.31 -3.40 -28.79
C LEU A 61 0.73 -2.15 -28.03
N LEU A 62 0.99 -2.25 -26.72
CA LEU A 62 1.51 -1.12 -25.94
C LEU A 62 2.89 -0.68 -26.44
N MET A 63 3.81 -1.63 -26.64
CA MET A 63 5.13 -1.34 -27.20
C MET A 63 5.03 -0.78 -28.61
N ARG A 64 4.10 -1.30 -29.43
CA ARG A 64 3.85 -0.78 -30.77
C ARG A 64 3.34 0.66 -30.73
N GLY A 65 2.38 0.98 -29.86
CA GLY A 65 1.87 2.34 -29.69
C GLY A 65 2.94 3.34 -29.25
N ILE A 66 3.81 2.94 -28.30
CA ILE A 66 4.97 3.76 -27.90
C ILE A 66 5.91 4.00 -29.09
N LYS A 67 6.20 2.95 -29.86
CA LYS A 67 7.08 3.06 -31.03
C LYS A 67 6.49 3.98 -32.10
N ASP A 68 5.21 3.84 -32.39
CA ASP A 68 4.54 4.64 -33.42
C ASP A 68 4.46 6.12 -32.98
N GLY A 69 4.15 6.40 -31.71
CA GLY A 69 4.08 7.78 -31.18
C GLY A 69 5.42 8.49 -30.98
N LEU A 70 6.55 7.76 -30.92
CA LEU A 70 7.90 8.35 -30.87
C LEU A 70 8.49 8.59 -32.26
N GLY A 71 7.95 7.93 -33.29
CA GLY A 71 8.41 8.06 -34.66
C GLY A 71 7.40 8.79 -35.54
N ASP A 72 7.61 8.71 -36.85
CA ASP A 72 6.72 9.29 -37.84
C ASP A 72 5.72 8.26 -38.42
N ALA A 73 5.52 7.13 -37.73
CA ALA A 73 4.63 6.07 -38.19
C ALA A 73 3.16 6.51 -38.03
N GLU A 74 2.33 6.20 -39.01
CA GLU A 74 0.90 6.44 -38.91
C GLU A 74 0.28 5.59 -37.79
N PRO A 75 -0.42 6.19 -36.81
CA PRO A 75 -1.04 5.46 -35.71
C PRO A 75 -2.05 4.42 -36.20
N LEU A 76 -2.12 3.27 -35.50
CA LEU A 76 -3.10 2.21 -35.79
C LEU A 76 -4.55 2.61 -35.49
N LEU A 77 -4.75 3.69 -34.74
CA LEU A 77 -6.05 4.23 -34.36
C LEU A 77 -6.09 5.72 -34.73
N THR A 78 -7.25 6.20 -35.17
CA THR A 78 -7.46 7.65 -35.33
C THR A 78 -7.45 8.35 -33.98
N GLU A 79 -7.16 9.65 -33.96
CA GLU A 79 -7.23 10.48 -32.74
C GLU A 79 -8.60 10.38 -32.05
N GLU A 80 -9.68 10.26 -32.83
CA GLU A 80 -11.02 10.06 -32.31
C GLU A 80 -11.18 8.71 -31.62
N GLN A 81 -10.71 7.62 -32.24
CA GLN A 81 -10.73 6.28 -31.64
C GLN A 81 -9.89 6.21 -30.36
N ILE A 82 -8.72 6.87 -30.34
CA ILE A 82 -7.88 6.96 -29.15
C ILE A 82 -8.64 7.67 -28.04
N ARG A 83 -9.21 8.85 -28.31
CA ARG A 83 -9.97 9.62 -27.33
C ARG A 83 -11.17 8.83 -26.77
N GLU A 84 -11.98 8.24 -27.63
CA GLU A 84 -13.15 7.45 -27.22
C GLU A 84 -12.74 6.24 -26.37
N THR A 85 -11.70 5.52 -26.79
CA THR A 85 -11.19 4.36 -26.05
C THR A 85 -10.64 4.77 -24.68
N MET A 86 -9.91 5.89 -24.61
CA MET A 86 -9.37 6.38 -23.34
C MET A 86 -10.44 6.89 -22.39
N VAL A 87 -11.53 7.48 -22.90
CA VAL A 87 -12.71 7.85 -22.08
C VAL A 87 -13.38 6.59 -21.52
N ALA A 88 -13.61 5.57 -22.35
CA ALA A 88 -14.20 4.31 -21.90
C ALA A 88 -13.31 3.62 -20.84
N PHE A 89 -12.00 3.58 -21.07
CA PHE A 89 -11.03 3.04 -20.13
C PHE A 89 -11.04 3.81 -18.79
N GLN A 90 -11.09 5.15 -18.82
CA GLN A 90 -11.20 5.95 -17.59
C GLN A 90 -12.48 5.66 -16.80
N GLN A 91 -13.61 5.51 -17.49
CA GLN A 91 -14.89 5.15 -16.85
C GLN A 91 -14.83 3.77 -16.20
N GLU A 92 -14.26 2.79 -16.89
CA GLU A 92 -14.05 1.45 -16.34
C GLU A 92 -13.19 1.48 -15.08
N MET A 93 -12.09 2.25 -15.09
CA MET A 93 -11.22 2.40 -13.92
C MET A 93 -11.92 3.07 -12.73
N ILE A 94 -12.79 4.05 -12.98
CA ILE A 94 -13.60 4.69 -11.93
C ILE A 94 -14.58 3.70 -11.31
N GLU A 95 -15.31 2.93 -12.13
CA GLU A 95 -16.27 1.95 -11.60
C GLU A 95 -15.57 0.82 -10.86
N ARG A 96 -14.41 0.37 -11.35
CA ARG A 96 -13.58 -0.63 -10.67
C ARG A 96 -13.12 -0.14 -9.30
N GLU A 97 -12.62 1.09 -9.21
CA GLU A 97 -12.17 1.66 -7.94
C GLU A 97 -13.34 1.82 -6.97
N LYS A 98 -14.49 2.31 -7.45
CA LYS A 98 -15.71 2.39 -6.66
C LYS A 98 -16.13 1.02 -6.11
N THR A 99 -16.18 0.00 -6.96
CA THR A 99 -16.47 -1.39 -6.55
C THR A 99 -15.50 -1.86 -5.47
N ARG A 100 -14.19 -1.64 -5.68
CA ARG A 100 -13.15 -2.01 -4.71
C ARG A 100 -13.35 -1.33 -3.36
N LEU A 101 -13.71 -0.04 -3.35
CA LEU A 101 -13.96 0.73 -2.13
C LEU A 101 -15.23 0.24 -1.41
N GLU A 102 -16.31 -0.07 -2.14
CA GLU A 102 -17.54 -0.63 -1.56
C GLU A 102 -17.31 -2.03 -0.94
N GLU A 103 -16.57 -2.90 -1.64
CA GLU A 103 -16.18 -4.21 -1.12
C GLU A 103 -15.29 -4.08 0.12
N ALA A 104 -14.28 -3.20 0.07
CA ALA A 104 -13.40 -2.94 1.21
C ALA A 104 -14.18 -2.35 2.39
N SER A 105 -15.11 -1.44 2.15
CA SER A 105 -15.96 -0.82 3.16
C SER A 105 -16.82 -1.86 3.87
N THR A 106 -17.50 -2.72 3.10
CA THR A 106 -18.34 -3.80 3.61
C THR A 106 -17.53 -4.80 4.43
N LYS A 107 -16.37 -5.20 3.90
CA LYS A 107 -15.44 -6.12 4.58
C LYS A 107 -14.94 -5.52 5.90
N ASN A 108 -14.42 -4.29 5.86
CA ASN A 108 -13.84 -3.63 7.03
C ASN A 108 -14.88 -3.39 8.12
N ALA A 109 -16.11 -3.00 7.76
CA ALA A 109 -17.20 -2.83 8.72
C ALA A 109 -17.54 -4.15 9.42
N ALA A 110 -17.61 -5.26 8.66
CA ALA A 110 -17.90 -6.58 9.22
C ALA A 110 -16.75 -7.09 10.12
N GLU A 111 -15.51 -6.97 9.67
CA GLU A 111 -14.32 -7.35 10.45
C GLU A 111 -14.15 -6.49 11.69
N GLY A 112 -14.37 -5.18 11.57
CA GLY A 112 -14.34 -4.21 12.67
C GLY A 112 -15.35 -4.54 13.75
N LYS A 113 -16.62 -4.73 13.38
CA LYS A 113 -17.68 -5.15 14.31
C LYS A 113 -17.31 -6.43 15.05
N LYS A 114 -16.86 -7.46 14.32
CA LYS A 114 -16.44 -8.74 14.91
C LYS A 114 -15.27 -8.55 15.88
N TYR A 115 -14.30 -7.72 15.52
CA TYR A 115 -13.14 -7.43 16.36
C TYR A 115 -13.55 -6.73 17.65
N LEU A 116 -14.39 -5.69 17.57
CA LEU A 116 -14.90 -4.94 18.73
C LEU A 116 -15.69 -5.85 19.69
N GLU A 117 -16.57 -6.70 19.17
CA GLU A 117 -17.35 -7.66 19.99
C GLU A 117 -16.45 -8.67 20.72
N ALA A 118 -15.38 -9.13 20.08
CA ALA A 118 -14.42 -10.03 20.69
C ALA A 118 -13.51 -9.31 21.70
N ASN A 119 -13.08 -8.08 21.38
CA ASN A 119 -12.18 -7.30 22.20
C ASN A 119 -12.84 -6.82 23.50
N ALA A 120 -14.12 -6.45 23.46
CA ALA A 120 -14.90 -6.05 24.63
C ALA A 120 -14.97 -7.13 25.73
N LYS A 121 -14.73 -8.40 25.39
CA LYS A 121 -14.78 -9.53 26.33
C LYS A 121 -13.41 -9.83 26.96
N LYS A 122 -12.34 -9.16 26.52
CA LYS A 122 -11.00 -9.38 27.06
C LYS A 122 -10.85 -8.70 28.42
N GLU A 123 -10.05 -9.32 29.28
CA GLU A 123 -9.77 -8.79 30.62
C GLU A 123 -9.08 -7.42 30.55
N GLY A 124 -9.59 -6.48 31.37
CA GLY A 124 -9.10 -5.10 31.46
C GLY A 124 -9.55 -4.19 30.32
N VAL A 125 -10.35 -4.68 29.37
CA VAL A 125 -10.97 -3.83 28.35
C VAL A 125 -12.24 -3.20 28.90
N VAL A 126 -12.37 -1.90 28.72
CA VAL A 126 -13.55 -1.10 29.05
C VAL A 126 -14.14 -0.56 27.75
N THR A 127 -15.44 -0.70 27.57
CA THR A 127 -16.20 -0.14 26.45
C THR A 127 -16.99 1.08 26.92
N LEU A 128 -16.78 2.22 26.28
CA LEU A 128 -17.51 3.45 26.54
C LEU A 128 -18.83 3.52 25.75
N PRO A 129 -19.79 4.38 26.14
CA PRO A 129 -21.05 4.54 25.41
C PRO A 129 -20.89 4.93 23.94
N SER A 130 -19.81 5.63 23.59
CA SER A 130 -19.47 5.99 22.21
C SER A 130 -19.06 4.79 21.35
N GLY A 131 -18.77 3.64 21.96
CA GLY A 131 -18.21 2.46 21.31
C GLY A 131 -16.68 2.40 21.36
N LEU A 132 -15.99 3.48 21.80
CA LEU A 132 -14.56 3.43 22.08
C LEU A 132 -14.27 2.34 23.11
N GLN A 133 -13.29 1.49 22.82
CA GLN A 133 -12.77 0.54 23.78
C GLN A 133 -11.35 0.92 24.16
N TYR A 134 -11.01 0.79 25.42
CA TYR A 134 -9.65 0.99 25.88
C TYR A 134 -9.24 -0.05 26.91
N LYS A 135 -7.93 -0.21 27.08
CA LYS A 135 -7.31 -0.95 28.17
C LYS A 135 -6.16 -0.13 28.73
N VAL A 136 -6.16 0.07 30.04
CA VAL A 136 -5.04 0.72 30.72
C VAL A 136 -3.88 -0.27 30.84
N ILE A 137 -2.72 0.11 30.30
CA ILE A 137 -1.48 -0.67 30.39
C ILE A 137 -0.63 -0.16 31.55
N THR A 138 -0.58 1.16 31.71
CA THR A 138 0.10 1.84 32.83
C THR A 138 -0.75 3.03 33.24
N GLU A 139 -1.02 3.13 34.53
CA GLU A 139 -1.74 4.25 35.12
C GLU A 139 -0.84 5.49 35.18
N GLY A 140 -1.38 6.63 34.79
CA GLY A 140 -0.73 7.93 34.93
C GLY A 140 -1.05 8.56 36.27
N THR A 141 -0.15 9.39 36.79
CA THR A 141 -0.32 10.08 38.07
C THR A 141 -0.35 11.60 37.94
N GLY A 142 -0.11 12.14 36.73
CA GLY A 142 -0.05 13.58 36.51
C GLY A 142 -1.40 14.18 36.10
N LYS A 143 -1.33 15.28 35.35
CA LYS A 143 -2.50 16.07 34.94
C LYS A 143 -3.38 15.28 33.98
N GLN A 144 -4.68 15.53 34.03
CA GLN A 144 -5.65 15.04 33.05
C GLN A 144 -5.97 16.19 32.09
N PRO A 145 -5.79 16.03 30.76
CA PRO A 145 -6.01 17.10 29.82
C PRO A 145 -7.50 17.37 29.61
N THR A 146 -7.83 18.61 29.26
CA THR A 146 -9.12 19.03 28.69
C THR A 146 -8.99 19.11 27.17
N ALA A 147 -10.12 19.27 26.46
CA ALA A 147 -10.15 19.45 25.01
C ALA A 147 -9.32 20.64 24.49
N GLU A 148 -9.07 21.65 25.32
CA GLU A 148 -8.31 22.86 24.97
C GLU A 148 -6.79 22.68 25.12
N ASN A 149 -6.34 21.64 25.82
CA ASN A 149 -4.92 21.41 26.05
C ASN A 149 -4.19 20.91 24.80
N ILE A 150 -2.86 21.07 24.82
CA ILE A 150 -1.95 20.34 23.95
C ILE A 150 -1.39 19.16 24.75
N VAL A 151 -1.24 18.02 24.10
CA VAL A 151 -0.58 16.84 24.67
C VAL A 151 0.66 16.48 23.87
N LYS A 152 1.68 15.99 24.56
CA LYS A 152 2.84 15.32 23.96
C LYS A 152 2.69 13.83 24.17
N VAL A 153 2.77 13.04 23.10
CA VAL A 153 2.49 11.61 23.15
C VAL A 153 3.52 10.80 22.36
N HIS A 154 3.78 9.59 22.84
CA HIS A 154 4.21 8.51 21.97
C HIS A 154 3.00 7.69 21.54
N TYR A 155 2.98 7.24 20.28
CA TYR A 155 1.88 6.41 19.81
C TYR A 155 2.28 5.50 18.66
N ARG A 156 1.46 4.46 18.48
CA ARG A 156 1.56 3.50 17.39
C ARG A 156 0.15 3.15 16.91
N GLY A 157 -0.14 3.38 15.64
CA GLY A 157 -1.43 3.11 15.00
C GLY A 157 -1.35 1.94 14.03
N THR A 158 -2.23 0.96 14.19
CA THR A 158 -2.31 -0.24 13.36
C THR A 158 -3.75 -0.57 12.95
N LEU A 159 -3.90 -1.22 11.79
CA LEU A 159 -5.16 -1.85 11.39
C LEU A 159 -5.32 -3.19 12.12
N ILE A 160 -6.53 -3.78 12.06
CA ILE A 160 -6.83 -5.10 12.66
C ILE A 160 -5.90 -6.20 12.14
N ASP A 161 -5.44 -6.10 10.89
CA ASP A 161 -4.52 -7.07 10.27
C ASP A 161 -3.04 -6.88 10.70
N GLY A 162 -2.76 -5.90 11.56
CA GLY A 162 -1.42 -5.58 12.04
C GLY A 162 -0.64 -4.61 11.16
N THR A 163 -1.20 -4.15 10.04
CA THR A 163 -0.58 -3.13 9.19
C THR A 163 -0.41 -1.84 9.97
N GLU A 164 0.83 -1.42 10.18
CA GLU A 164 1.15 -0.14 10.80
C GLU A 164 0.93 1.00 9.79
N PHE A 165 0.14 2.00 10.19
CA PHE A 165 -0.15 3.15 9.33
C PHE A 165 0.48 4.45 9.81
N ASP A 166 0.83 4.54 11.10
CA ASP A 166 1.51 5.69 11.67
C ASP A 166 2.15 5.32 13.02
N SER A 167 3.35 5.82 13.30
CA SER A 167 4.10 5.52 14.51
C SER A 167 5.08 6.64 14.84
N SER A 168 4.97 7.21 16.05
CA SER A 168 5.97 8.19 16.51
C SER A 168 7.27 7.52 16.96
N TYR A 169 7.23 6.23 17.32
CA TYR A 169 8.42 5.44 17.62
C TYR A 169 9.28 5.22 16.39
N GLU A 170 8.69 4.98 15.21
CA GLU A 170 9.43 4.83 13.95
C GLU A 170 10.23 6.11 13.61
N ARG A 171 9.67 7.27 14.00
CA ARG A 171 10.32 8.57 13.83
C ARG A 171 11.32 8.92 14.93
N ASN A 172 11.40 8.13 16.01
CA ASN A 172 12.20 8.40 17.20
C ASN A 172 11.91 9.77 17.86
N GLU A 173 10.69 10.29 17.70
CA GLU A 173 10.31 11.61 18.23
C GLU A 173 8.83 11.59 18.65
N PRO A 174 8.48 12.04 19.88
CA PRO A 174 7.10 12.23 20.28
C PRO A 174 6.36 13.23 19.39
N ALA A 175 5.04 13.08 19.28
CA ALA A 175 4.20 14.03 18.57
C ALA A 175 3.43 14.92 19.55
N GLU A 176 3.13 16.14 19.12
CA GLU A 176 2.31 17.08 19.87
C GLU A 176 0.99 17.34 19.14
N PHE A 177 -0.11 17.26 19.87
CA PHE A 177 -1.44 17.43 19.32
C PHE A 177 -2.32 18.32 20.20
N PRO A 178 -3.11 19.25 19.63
CA PRO A 178 -4.25 19.82 20.33
C PRO A 178 -5.30 18.71 20.55
N VAL A 179 -5.77 18.52 21.77
CA VAL A 179 -6.69 17.41 22.13
C VAL A 179 -8.00 17.49 21.34
N GLY A 180 -8.50 18.69 21.05
CA GLY A 180 -9.68 18.90 20.20
C GLY A 180 -9.43 18.82 18.69
N GLY A 181 -8.17 18.70 18.24
CA GLY A 181 -7.81 18.68 16.80
C GLY A 181 -7.48 17.29 16.24
N VAL A 182 -7.67 16.23 17.04
CA VAL A 182 -7.47 14.83 16.63
C VAL A 182 -8.81 14.14 16.38
N ILE A 183 -8.78 12.88 15.95
CA ILE A 183 -10.00 12.09 15.70
C ILE A 183 -10.85 11.96 16.97
N PRO A 184 -12.19 11.86 16.86
CA PRO A 184 -13.09 11.89 18.02
C PRO A 184 -12.74 10.88 19.12
N GLY A 185 -12.34 9.66 18.76
CA GLY A 185 -11.96 8.64 19.73
C GLY A 185 -10.67 8.97 20.50
N TRP A 186 -9.72 9.68 19.88
CA TRP A 186 -8.55 10.19 20.59
C TRP A 186 -8.91 11.34 21.53
N THR A 187 -9.75 12.27 21.08
CA THR A 187 -10.23 13.38 21.92
C THR A 187 -10.94 12.86 23.17
N GLU A 188 -11.78 11.84 23.04
CA GLU A 188 -12.44 11.18 24.19
C GLU A 188 -11.42 10.46 25.08
N ALA A 189 -10.56 9.61 24.52
CA ALA A 189 -9.58 8.83 25.29
C ALA A 189 -8.61 9.71 26.08
N LEU A 190 -8.02 10.72 25.44
CA LEU A 190 -7.02 11.59 26.05
C LEU A 190 -7.58 12.32 27.27
N GLN A 191 -8.84 12.78 27.19
CA GLN A 191 -9.51 13.45 28.31
C GLN A 191 -9.83 12.52 29.48
N LEU A 192 -9.65 11.20 29.34
CA LEU A 192 -9.75 10.22 30.43
C LEU A 192 -8.37 9.76 30.93
N MET A 193 -7.32 9.98 30.13
CA MET A 193 -5.94 9.64 30.47
C MET A 193 -5.33 10.66 31.42
N LYS A 194 -4.40 10.19 32.26
CA LYS A 194 -3.51 11.05 33.06
C LYS A 194 -2.12 11.04 32.47
N GLU A 195 -1.39 12.15 32.61
CA GLU A 195 0.02 12.22 32.26
C GLU A 195 0.81 11.09 32.93
N GLY A 196 1.68 10.45 32.14
CA GLY A 196 2.39 9.21 32.46
C GLY A 196 1.63 7.92 32.11
N ALA A 197 0.37 7.99 31.68
CA ALA A 197 -0.42 6.81 31.34
C ALA A 197 -0.04 6.22 29.98
N LYS A 198 -0.09 4.89 29.88
CA LYS A 198 -0.05 4.16 28.61
C LYS A 198 -1.32 3.34 28.42
N TRP A 199 -2.04 3.57 27.34
CA TRP A 199 -3.31 2.91 27.02
C TRP A 199 -3.23 2.20 25.67
N GLN A 200 -3.99 1.11 25.55
CA GLN A 200 -4.38 0.54 24.25
C GLN A 200 -5.80 0.99 23.93
N LEU A 201 -6.03 1.50 22.73
CA LEU A 201 -7.32 1.97 22.25
C LEU A 201 -7.76 1.13 21.05
N VAL A 202 -9.05 0.84 20.96
CA VAL A 202 -9.68 0.27 19.77
C VAL A 202 -10.85 1.17 19.40
N LEU A 203 -10.71 1.84 18.26
CA LEU A 203 -11.63 2.86 17.79
C LEU A 203 -12.49 2.29 16.66
N PRO A 204 -13.83 2.26 16.82
CA PRO A 204 -14.73 2.03 15.69
C PRO A 204 -14.54 3.15 14.65
N ALA A 205 -14.91 2.88 13.39
CA ALA A 205 -14.61 3.76 12.28
C ALA A 205 -15.22 5.16 12.43
N GLU A 206 -16.40 5.25 13.06
CA GLU A 206 -17.15 6.47 13.34
C GLU A 206 -16.41 7.41 14.30
N LEU A 207 -15.54 6.87 15.15
CA LEU A 207 -14.66 7.64 16.04
C LEU A 207 -13.27 7.88 15.43
N ALA A 208 -13.10 7.51 14.16
CA ALA A 208 -11.87 7.63 13.39
C ALA A 208 -12.12 8.36 12.05
N TYR A 209 -11.96 7.68 10.91
CA TYR A 209 -12.04 8.27 9.56
C TYR A 209 -13.27 7.81 8.74
N GLY A 210 -14.16 7.00 9.33
CA GLY A 210 -15.44 6.60 8.76
C GLY A 210 -15.36 5.95 7.38
N GLU A 211 -16.42 6.11 6.60
CA GLU A 211 -16.59 5.54 5.26
C GLU A 211 -15.56 6.05 4.25
N ARG A 212 -14.95 7.21 4.50
CA ARG A 212 -13.96 7.79 3.58
C ARG A 212 -12.58 7.17 3.75
N GLY A 213 -12.23 6.72 4.96
CA GLY A 213 -10.87 6.36 5.31
C GLY A 213 -9.92 7.56 5.26
N ALA A 214 -8.61 7.30 5.29
CA ALA A 214 -7.58 8.33 5.28
C ALA A 214 -6.24 7.88 4.67
N GLY A 215 -5.72 8.71 3.77
CA GLY A 215 -4.45 8.45 3.10
C GLY A 215 -4.44 7.13 2.32
N PRO A 216 -3.25 6.58 2.01
CA PRO A 216 -3.14 5.37 1.21
C PRO A 216 -3.35 4.08 2.01
N ARG A 217 -3.33 4.14 3.35
CA ARG A 217 -3.33 2.95 4.22
C ARG A 217 -4.65 2.70 4.94
N ILE A 218 -5.35 3.74 5.37
CA ILE A 218 -6.59 3.57 6.13
C ILE A 218 -7.76 3.52 5.16
N GLY A 219 -8.27 2.30 4.95
CA GLY A 219 -9.43 2.06 4.09
C GLY A 219 -10.75 2.57 4.69
N PRO A 220 -11.83 2.53 3.89
CA PRO A 220 -13.17 2.89 4.33
C PRO A 220 -13.62 1.99 5.50
N ASN A 221 -14.32 2.56 6.49
CA ASN A 221 -14.88 1.87 7.65
C ASN A 221 -13.87 1.02 8.45
N ALA A 222 -12.59 1.39 8.40
CA ALA A 222 -11.55 0.69 9.15
C ALA A 222 -11.63 1.01 10.65
N THR A 223 -11.66 -0.05 11.47
CA THR A 223 -11.41 0.05 12.92
C THR A 223 -9.92 0.23 13.16
N LEU A 224 -9.55 1.18 14.02
CA LEU A 224 -8.15 1.51 14.28
C LEU A 224 -7.74 1.06 15.68
N LEU A 225 -6.51 0.55 15.79
CA LEU A 225 -5.91 0.14 17.04
C LEU A 225 -4.75 1.09 17.33
N PHE A 226 -4.73 1.65 18.54
CA PHE A 226 -3.64 2.51 18.98
C PHE A 226 -3.02 2.01 20.27
N GLU A 227 -1.71 2.12 20.38
CA GLU A 227 -1.04 2.28 21.68
C GLU A 227 -0.72 3.76 21.85
N VAL A 228 -1.10 4.36 22.97
CA VAL A 228 -0.88 5.78 23.26
C VAL A 228 -0.23 5.90 24.63
N GLU A 229 0.88 6.63 24.69
CA GLU A 229 1.58 7.00 25.91
C GLU A 229 1.52 8.52 26.05
N LEU A 230 0.82 9.00 27.08
CA LEU A 230 0.66 10.42 27.35
C LEU A 230 1.85 10.91 28.18
N LEU A 231 2.78 11.61 27.54
CA LEU A 231 4.04 12.03 28.15
C LEU A 231 3.89 13.34 28.94
N GLU A 232 3.14 14.29 28.38
CA GLU A 232 3.04 15.64 28.96
C GLU A 232 1.70 16.29 28.59
N VAL A 233 1.06 16.97 29.56
CA VAL A 233 -0.07 17.86 29.32
C VAL A 233 0.37 19.32 29.41
N LYS A 234 0.28 20.01 28.28
CA LYS A 234 0.65 21.42 28.11
C LYS A 234 -0.58 22.34 28.20
N PRO A 235 -0.40 23.60 28.63
CA PRO A 235 -1.46 24.58 28.59
C PRO A 235 -1.99 24.79 27.16
N PRO A 236 -3.22 25.30 27.00
CA PRO A 236 -3.76 25.64 25.69
C PRO A 236 -2.82 26.56 24.91
N GLN A 237 -2.76 26.41 23.60
CA GLN A 237 -2.01 27.35 22.76
C GLN A 237 -2.66 28.72 22.92
N ALA A 238 -1.88 29.74 23.33
CA ALA A 238 -2.36 31.11 23.31
C ALA A 238 -2.72 31.45 21.85
N GLN A 239 -3.96 31.90 21.63
CA GLN A 239 -4.34 32.45 20.34
C GLN A 239 -3.61 33.80 20.21
N GLU A 240 -2.59 33.85 19.34
CA GLU A 240 -1.99 35.11 18.87
C GLU A 240 -2.87 35.77 17.80
#